data_AF-X1BQ73-F1
#
_entry.id   AF-X1BQ73-F1
#
_cell.length_a   1.000
_cell.length_b   1.000
_cell.length_c   1.000
_cell.angle_alpha   90.00
_cell.angle_beta   90.00
_cell.angle_gamma   90.00
#
_symmetry.space_group_name_H-M   'P 1'
#
loop_
_entity.id
_entity.type
_entity.pdbx_description
1 polymer ?
#
loop_
_entity_poly.entity_id
_entity_poly.type
_entity_poly.pdbx_seq_one_letter_code
_entity_poly.pdbx_strand_id
1 'polypeptide(L)' 'DWVYIETKRGRIKQKADLSTGVDPRVVVVDHAWWFPERGEAELFGWAESNYNVLTNGEPPFNREVGSFNIRGLSVQGI' A
#
# COMPACT_ATOMS: atom_id res chain seq x y z
N ASP A 1 -3.22 -5.68 15.38
CA ASP A 1 -3.66 -6.94 14.73
C ASP A 1 -3.24 -7.01 13.27
N TRP A 2 -3.36 -8.17 12.63
CA TRP A 2 -3.29 -8.23 11.16
C TRP A 2 -4.57 -7.62 10.56
N VAL A 3 -4.40 -6.66 9.65
CA VAL A 3 -5.50 -5.96 9.00
C VAL A 3 -5.31 -5.97 7.49
N TYR A 4 -6.42 -5.87 6.77
CA TYR A 4 -6.39 -5.59 5.34
C TYR A 4 -6.46 -4.09 5.08
N ILE A 5 -5.68 -3.62 4.13
CA ILE A 5 -5.73 -2.26 3.62
C ILE A 5 -6.16 -2.37 2.17
N GLU A 6 -7.29 -1.78 1.84
CA GLU A 6 -7.96 -1.97 0.54
C GLU A 6 -8.26 -0.64 -0.13
N THR A 7 -7.93 -0.55 -1.40
CA THR A 7 -8.37 0.52 -2.30
C THR A 7 -9.21 -0.07 -3.42
N LYS A 8 -9.74 0.76 -4.31
CA LYS A 8 -10.41 0.27 -5.53
C LYS A 8 -9.55 -0.60 -6.46
N ARG A 9 -8.22 -0.65 -6.24
CA ARG A 9 -7.25 -1.32 -7.12
C ARG A 9 -6.84 -2.69 -6.61
N GLY A 10 -6.91 -2.90 -5.30
CA GLY A 10 -6.38 -4.10 -4.69
C GLY A 10 -6.33 -3.98 -3.18
N ARG A 11 -5.84 -5.05 -2.57
CA ARG A 11 -5.82 -5.24 -1.13
C ARG A 11 -4.51 -5.88 -0.72
N ILE A 12 -3.93 -5.37 0.36
CA ILE A 12 -2.74 -5.92 1.02
C ILE A 12 -3.04 -6.22 2.49
N LYS A 13 -2.16 -6.97 3.15
CA LYS A 13 -2.23 -7.31 4.57
C LYS A 13 -0.98 -6.86 5.30
N GLN A 14 -1.16 -6.11 6.39
CA GLN A 14 -0.09 -5.62 7.26
C GLN A 14 -0.51 -5.70 8.74
N LYS A 15 0.44 -5.56 9.68
CA LYS A 15 0.12 -5.46 11.11
C LYS A 15 -0.16 -3.99 11.47
N ALA A 16 -1.33 -3.75 12.06
CA ALA A 16 -1.71 -2.44 12.57
C ALA A 16 -1.03 -2.13 13.90
N ASP A 17 -0.48 -0.91 13.99
CA ASP A 17 -0.03 -0.23 15.20
C ASP A 17 -0.85 1.07 15.35
N LEU A 18 -1.34 1.35 16.55
CA LEU A 18 -2.18 2.52 16.79
C LEU A 18 -1.33 3.68 17.31
N SER A 19 -1.41 4.83 16.63
CA SER A 19 -0.67 6.04 16.99
C SER A 19 -1.60 7.24 17.10
N THR A 20 -1.37 8.07 18.12
CA THR A 20 -2.03 9.38 18.28
C THR A 20 -1.33 10.50 17.50
N GLY A 21 -0.21 10.20 16.83
CA GLY A 21 0.55 11.15 16.02
C GLY A 21 0.06 11.32 14.58
N VAL A 22 -1.01 10.60 14.19
CA VAL A 22 -1.58 10.60 12.84
C VAL A 22 -3.05 11.01 12.93
N ASP A 23 -3.55 11.78 11.95
CA ASP A 23 -4.99 12.12 11.88
C ASP A 23 -5.82 10.82 11.86
N PRO A 24 -6.90 10.70 12.65
CA PRO A 24 -7.71 9.47 12.74
C PRO A 24 -8.24 8.94 11.41
N ARG A 25 -8.27 9.75 10.35
CA ARG A 25 -8.71 9.37 9.00
C ARG A 25 -7.56 8.96 8.08
N VAL A 26 -6.33 8.88 8.60
CA VAL A 26 -5.13 8.58 7.82
C VAL A 26 -4.53 7.27 8.31
N VAL A 27 -4.23 6.39 7.35
CA VAL A 27 -3.43 5.19 7.58
C VAL A 27 -2.07 5.39 6.93
N VAL A 28 -1.00 5.19 7.70
CA VAL A 28 0.36 5.12 7.20
C VAL A 28 0.65 3.65 6.87
N VAL A 29 1.00 3.39 5.62
CA VAL A 29 1.27 2.03 5.10
C VAL A 29 2.77 1.85 4.96
N ASP A 30 3.32 0.73 5.42
CA ASP A 30 4.73 0.45 5.24
C ASP A 30 5.04 0.10 3.77
N HIS A 31 6.15 0.63 3.28
CA HIS A 31 6.59 0.49 1.89
C HIS A 31 7.52 -0.71 1.68
N ALA A 32 7.47 -1.31 0.48
CA ALA A 32 8.39 -2.34 -0.01
C ALA A 32 8.49 -3.65 0.79
N TRP A 33 7.48 -3.99 1.60
CA TRP A 33 7.43 -5.31 2.25
C TRP A 33 7.23 -6.45 1.25
N TRP A 34 7.82 -7.60 1.60
CA TRP A 34 7.77 -8.88 0.89
C TRP A 34 8.21 -10.00 1.86
N PHE A 35 8.10 -11.26 1.43
CA PHE A 35 8.34 -12.45 2.27
C PHE A 35 9.49 -13.30 1.69
N PRO A 36 10.76 -13.00 2.02
CA PRO A 36 11.92 -13.69 1.46
C PRO A 36 11.90 -15.21 1.65
N GLU A 37 11.24 -15.69 2.69
CA GLU A 37 11.05 -17.11 3.00
C GLU A 37 10.16 -17.87 2.00
N ARG A 38 9.37 -17.17 1.17
CA ARG A 38 8.42 -17.80 0.22
C ARG A 38 9.01 -18.13 -1.16
N GLY A 39 10.26 -17.72 -1.41
CA GLY A 39 11.00 -18.08 -2.62
C GLY A 39 10.49 -17.44 -3.92
N GLU A 40 11.26 -17.62 -4.99
CA GLU A 40 11.07 -16.93 -6.28
C GLU A 40 9.79 -17.35 -7.02
N ALA A 41 9.35 -18.60 -6.89
CA ALA A 41 8.16 -19.11 -7.59
C ALA A 41 6.87 -18.36 -7.22
N GLU A 42 6.78 -17.84 -5.99
CA GLU A 42 5.68 -16.99 -5.51
C GLU A 42 6.01 -15.49 -5.64
N LEU A 43 7.09 -15.16 -6.35
CA LEU A 43 7.71 -13.84 -6.36
C LEU A 43 7.91 -13.31 -4.93
N PHE A 44 8.26 -14.21 -4.02
CA PHE A 44 8.44 -13.95 -2.60
C PHE A 44 7.22 -13.30 -1.92
N GLY A 45 6.01 -13.64 -2.38
CA GLY A 45 4.75 -13.18 -1.80
C GLY A 45 4.55 -11.66 -1.80
N TRP A 46 5.29 -10.90 -2.62
CA TRP A 46 5.30 -9.44 -2.56
C TRP A 46 3.88 -8.84 -2.64
N ALA A 47 3.01 -9.40 -3.49
CA ALA A 47 1.67 -8.88 -3.71
C ALA A 47 0.76 -8.95 -2.47
N GLU A 48 1.09 -9.75 -1.45
CA GLU A 48 0.29 -9.84 -0.23
C GLU A 48 0.49 -8.64 0.71
N SER A 49 1.67 -8.02 0.75
CA SER A 49 2.00 -6.98 1.73
C SER A 49 2.51 -5.67 1.13
N ASN A 50 2.82 -5.65 -0.16
CA ASN A 50 3.49 -4.52 -0.80
C ASN A 50 2.51 -3.41 -1.21
N TYR A 51 2.74 -2.20 -0.69
CA TYR A 51 1.99 -0.99 -0.99
C TYR A 51 1.74 -0.72 -2.48
N ASN A 52 2.66 -1.11 -3.37
CA ASN A 52 2.52 -0.86 -4.81
C ASN A 52 1.24 -1.46 -5.40
N VAL A 53 0.70 -2.53 -4.81
CA VAL A 53 -0.60 -3.14 -5.17
C VAL A 53 -1.77 -2.16 -5.04
N LEU A 54 -1.66 -1.15 -4.17
CA LEU A 54 -2.68 -0.11 -3.96
C LEU A 54 -2.50 1.09 -4.92
N THR A 55 -1.37 1.16 -5.63
CA THR A 55 -1.00 2.31 -6.49
C THR A 55 -1.36 2.07 -7.96
N ASN A 56 -1.04 3.02 -8.83
CA ASN A 56 -1.23 2.91 -10.27
C ASN A 56 -0.16 3.71 -10.98
N GLY A 57 0.47 3.08 -11.96
CA GLY A 57 1.43 3.69 -12.86
C GLY A 57 0.80 4.31 -14.11
N GLU A 58 -0.52 4.31 -14.26
CA GLU A 58 -1.20 4.94 -15.39
C GLU A 58 -1.45 6.44 -15.17
N PRO A 59 -1.58 7.24 -16.26
CA PRO A 59 -1.95 8.65 -16.21
C PRO A 59 -3.23 8.94 -15.40
N PRO A 60 -3.42 10.19 -14.91
CA PRO A 60 -2.56 11.35 -15.13
C PRO A 60 -1.33 11.35 -14.23
N PHE A 61 -0.18 11.69 -14.83
CA PHE A 61 1.06 11.93 -14.09
C PHE A 61 1.11 13.35 -13.54
N ASN A 62 1.95 13.57 -12.53
CA ASN A 62 2.29 14.90 -12.07
C ASN A 62 2.84 15.72 -13.24
N ARG A 63 2.30 16.93 -13.42
CA ARG A 63 2.63 17.79 -14.57
C ARG A 63 4.09 18.26 -14.59
N GLU A 64 4.69 18.48 -13.42
CA GLU A 64 6.01 19.10 -13.30
C GLU A 64 7.15 18.10 -13.52
N VAL A 65 6.97 16.86 -13.05
CA VAL A 65 8.06 15.86 -13.03
C VAL A 65 7.67 14.48 -13.55
N GLY A 66 6.43 14.30 -14.05
CA GLY A 66 5.99 13.04 -14.66
C GLY A 66 5.82 11.87 -13.67
N SER A 67 5.78 12.12 -12.35
CA SER A 67 5.62 11.07 -11.35
C SER A 67 4.19 10.55 -11.26
N PHE A 68 4.01 9.27 -10.96
CA PHE A 68 2.71 8.68 -10.60
C PHE A 68 2.34 9.00 -9.15
N ASN A 69 1.05 8.87 -8.81
CA ASN A 69 0.57 9.17 -7.47
C ASN A 69 0.82 8.02 -6.48
N ILE A 70 1.58 8.33 -5.42
CA ILE A 70 1.91 7.41 -4.32
C ILE A 70 1.47 7.92 -2.95
N ARG A 71 0.66 8.99 -2.86
CA ARG A 71 0.16 9.54 -1.59
C ARG A 71 -1.30 9.97 -1.70
N GLY A 72 -2.00 10.04 -0.57
CA GLY A 72 -3.41 10.49 -0.54
C GLY A 72 -4.36 9.55 -1.29
N LEU A 73 -4.11 8.24 -1.23
CA LEU A 73 -5.00 7.25 -1.82
C LEU A 73 -6.23 7.04 -0.92
N SER A 74 -7.41 6.99 -1.50
CA SER A 74 -8.64 6.65 -0.78
C SER A 74 -8.65 5.16 -0.45
N VAL A 75 -8.79 4.86 0.85
CA VAL A 75 -8.92 3.52 1.40
C VAL A 75 -10.39 3.27 1.74
N GLN A 76 -10.88 2.05 1.56
CA GLN A 76 -12.26 1.71 1.93
C GLN A 76 -12.43 1.70 3.46
N GLY A 77 -13.52 2.27 3.95
CA GLY A 77 -13.89 2.21 5.37
C GLY A 77 -13.28 3.30 6.26
N ILE A 78 -12.67 4.32 5.66
CA ILE A 78 -12.12 5.53 6.32
C ILE A 78 -12.64 6.76 5.59
#